data_AF-A0A561PLF9-F1
#
_entry.id   AF-A0A561PLF9-F1
#
_cell.length_a   1.000
_cell.length_b   1.000
_cell.length_c   1.000
_cell.angle_alpha   90.00
_cell.angle_beta   90.00
_cell.angle_gamma   90.00
#
_symmetry.space_group_name_H-M   'P 1'
#
loop_
_entity.id
_entity.type
_entity.pdbx_description
1 polymer ?
#
loop_
_entity_poly.entity_id
_entity_poly.type
_entity_poly.pdbx_seq_one_letter_code
_entity_poly.pdbx_strand_id
1 'polypeptide(L)'
;MNDSRFWEIIEQAWQASPALLEMRNTALETNDAVVIEDLTSVVYGAITNNIRDVLLGLDKETLTGFNRLMEEKLYHIDRKDIHAYTDGSDDGFLYCRCFIVGMGQTYYDKIDREPAMATADAEAEIVGFIGYMVYQELFGEEFERNTIHCIETCSNSRGWEV
;
A
#
# COMPACT_ATOMS: atom_id res chain seq x y z
N MET A 1 -14.88 -5.48 -7.35
CA MET A 1 -14.52 -5.75 -5.93
C MET A 1 -14.83 -4.51 -5.08
N ASN A 2 -15.01 -4.65 -3.76
CA ASN A 2 -15.24 -3.52 -2.84
C ASN A 2 -14.06 -3.34 -1.86
N ASP A 3 -14.08 -2.26 -1.08
CA ASP A 3 -13.07 -1.94 -0.06
C ASP A 3 -12.78 -3.07 0.92
N SER A 4 -13.81 -3.69 1.49
CA SER A 4 -13.64 -4.77 2.47
C SER A 4 -12.83 -5.93 1.89
N ARG A 5 -13.12 -6.31 0.64
CA ARG A 5 -12.40 -7.40 -0.03
C ARG A 5 -10.96 -7.02 -0.41
N PHE A 6 -10.69 -5.75 -0.72
CA PHE A 6 -9.33 -5.26 -0.93
C PHE A 6 -8.48 -5.42 0.32
N TRP A 7 -8.97 -4.95 1.47
CA TRP A 7 -8.24 -5.07 2.73
C TRP A 7 -8.12 -6.52 3.22
N GLU A 8 -9.12 -7.37 2.97
CA GLU A 8 -9.03 -8.81 3.24
C GLU A 8 -7.88 -9.49 2.50
N ILE A 9 -7.53 -9.06 1.29
CA ILE A 9 -6.39 -9.63 0.54
C ILE A 9 -5.08 -9.30 1.24
N ILE A 10 -4.91 -8.05 1.66
CA ILE A 10 -3.72 -7.62 2.40
C ILE A 10 -3.65 -8.34 3.76
N GLU A 11 -4.78 -8.49 4.45
CA GLU A 11 -4.83 -9.21 5.72
C GLU A 11 -4.52 -10.70 5.57
N GLN A 12 -5.02 -11.36 4.52
CA GLN A 12 -4.66 -12.75 4.20
C GLN A 12 -3.15 -12.90 3.95
N ALA A 13 -2.52 -11.92 3.28
CA ALA A 13 -1.08 -11.93 3.05
C ALA A 13 -0.27 -11.90 4.35
N TRP A 14 -0.73 -11.15 5.35
CA TRP A 14 -0.14 -11.15 6.68
C TRP A 14 -0.41 -12.45 7.46
N GLN A 15 -1.63 -12.99 7.39
CA GLN A 15 -2.00 -14.25 8.05
C GLN A 15 -1.20 -15.45 7.54
N ALA A 16 -0.72 -15.40 6.28
CA ALA A 16 0.18 -16.41 5.73
C ALA A 16 1.57 -16.44 6.41
N SER A 17 1.89 -15.47 7.27
CA SER A 17 3.17 -15.39 8.00
C SER A 17 2.97 -14.99 9.46
N PRO A 18 2.57 -15.92 10.36
CA PRO A 18 2.18 -15.60 11.73
C PRO A 18 3.22 -14.84 12.56
N ALA A 19 4.51 -15.15 12.39
CA ALA A 19 5.59 -14.44 13.11
C ALA A 19 5.72 -12.97 12.65
N LEU A 20 5.56 -12.72 11.35
CA LEU A 20 5.59 -11.36 10.79
C LEU A 20 4.32 -10.59 11.17
N LEU A 21 3.17 -11.28 11.22
CA LEU A 21 1.92 -10.72 11.72
C LEU A 21 2.03 -10.28 13.19
N GLU A 22 2.68 -11.05 14.06
CA GLU A 22 2.93 -10.66 15.45
C GLU A 22 3.78 -9.39 15.54
N MET A 23 4.84 -9.30 14.72
CA MET A 23 5.68 -8.12 14.61
C MET A 23 4.90 -6.89 14.11
N ARG A 24 4.06 -7.05 13.07
CA ARG A 24 3.15 -6.00 12.59
C ARG A 24 2.22 -5.54 13.69
N ASN A 25 1.57 -6.46 14.41
CA ASN A 25 0.63 -6.11 15.47
C ASN A 25 1.32 -5.31 16.58
N THR A 26 2.55 -5.68 16.94
CA THR A 26 3.38 -4.89 17.85
C THR A 26 3.58 -3.46 17.32
N ALA A 27 3.95 -3.29 16.05
CA ALA A 27 4.11 -1.96 15.44
C ALA A 27 2.80 -1.16 15.40
N LEU A 28 1.65 -1.79 15.12
CA LEU A 28 0.35 -1.13 15.09
C LEU A 28 -0.04 -0.58 16.47
N GLU A 29 0.28 -1.32 17.53
CA GLU A 29 0.02 -0.94 18.91
C GLU A 29 0.96 0.16 19.41
N THR A 30 2.27 0.04 19.14
CA THR A 30 3.28 0.92 19.74
C THR A 30 3.63 2.13 18.87
N ASN A 31 3.45 2.02 17.55
CA ASN A 31 4.02 2.95 16.56
C ASN A 31 5.54 3.14 16.68
N ASP A 32 6.24 2.10 17.15
CA ASP A 32 7.69 2.14 17.32
C ASP A 32 8.39 2.21 15.96
N ALA A 33 9.12 3.30 15.73
CA ALA A 33 9.80 3.57 14.47
C ALA A 33 10.85 2.51 14.10
N VAL A 34 11.51 1.89 15.09
CA VAL A 34 12.52 0.84 14.84
C VAL A 34 11.83 -0.42 14.32
N VAL A 35 10.69 -0.78 14.91
CA VAL A 35 9.91 -1.93 14.44
C VAL A 35 9.34 -1.66 13.05
N ILE A 36 8.88 -0.43 12.78
CA ILE A 36 8.37 -0.04 11.46
C ILE A 36 9.48 -0.07 10.41
N GLU A 37 10.70 0.40 10.74
CA GLU A 37 11.86 0.34 9.87
C GLU A 37 12.20 -1.10 9.47
N ASP A 38 12.25 -2.03 10.43
CA ASP A 38 12.47 -3.45 10.13
C ASP A 38 11.37 -4.02 9.23
N LEU A 39 10.11 -3.58 9.44
CA LEU A 39 8.96 -4.00 8.65
C LEU A 39 9.01 -3.52 7.19
N THR A 40 9.79 -2.49 6.82
CA THR A 40 9.92 -2.05 5.42
C THR A 40 10.37 -3.20 4.52
N SER A 41 11.43 -3.90 4.90
CA SER A 41 11.96 -5.06 4.17
C SER A 41 11.00 -6.25 4.15
N VAL A 42 10.22 -6.41 5.22
CA VAL A 42 9.19 -7.46 5.35
C VAL A 42 8.04 -7.19 4.39
N VAL A 43 7.54 -5.95 4.36
CA VAL A 43 6.44 -5.52 3.50
C VAL A 43 6.87 -5.59 2.03
N TYR A 44 8.05 -5.07 1.70
CA TYR A 44 8.63 -5.14 0.35
C TYR A 44 8.83 -6.59 -0.11
N GLY A 45 9.28 -7.48 0.77
CA GLY A 45 9.57 -8.87 0.44
C GLY A 45 8.40 -9.82 0.69
N ALA A 46 8.37 -10.39 1.89
CA ALA A 46 7.50 -11.51 2.23
C ALA A 46 6.01 -11.17 2.05
N ILE A 47 5.57 -10.00 2.50
CA ILE A 47 4.15 -9.65 2.43
C ILE A 47 3.72 -9.36 0.99
N THR A 48 4.54 -8.66 0.20
CA THR A 48 4.26 -8.48 -1.23
C THR A 48 4.15 -9.81 -1.96
N ASN A 49 5.02 -10.79 -1.67
CA ASN A 49 4.92 -12.13 -2.25
C ASN A 49 3.62 -12.84 -1.83
N ASN A 50 3.22 -12.71 -0.56
CA ASN A 50 1.96 -13.30 -0.09
C ASN A 50 0.75 -12.60 -0.73
N ILE A 51 0.78 -11.28 -0.95
CA ILE A 51 -0.25 -10.55 -1.73
C ILE A 51 -0.31 -11.13 -3.14
N ARG A 52 0.84 -11.25 -3.81
CA ARG A 52 0.95 -11.81 -5.16
C ARG A 52 0.29 -13.18 -5.26
N ASP A 53 0.54 -14.07 -4.31
CA ASP A 53 -0.02 -15.42 -4.29
C ASP A 53 -1.55 -15.42 -4.19
N VAL A 54 -2.13 -14.49 -3.43
CA VAL A 54 -3.59 -14.30 -3.38
C VAL A 54 -4.11 -13.76 -4.71
N LEU A 55 -3.42 -12.78 -5.31
CA LEU A 55 -3.84 -12.15 -6.57
C LEU A 55 -3.81 -13.12 -7.76
N LEU A 56 -2.87 -14.07 -7.79
CA LEU A 56 -2.78 -15.09 -8.83
C LEU A 56 -4.03 -15.98 -8.93
N GLY A 57 -4.83 -16.06 -7.86
CA GLY A 57 -6.08 -16.81 -7.83
C GLY A 57 -7.32 -16.02 -8.27
N LEU A 58 -7.18 -14.74 -8.61
CA LEU A 58 -8.31 -13.87 -8.97
C LEU A 58 -8.63 -13.93 -10.47
N ASP A 59 -9.91 -13.76 -10.80
CA ASP A 59 -10.32 -13.50 -12.18
C ASP A 59 -9.98 -12.07 -12.62
N LYS A 60 -10.10 -11.83 -13.93
CA LYS A 60 -9.74 -10.55 -14.55
C LYS A 60 -10.52 -9.38 -13.96
N GLU A 61 -11.84 -9.53 -13.78
CA GLU A 61 -12.70 -8.47 -13.23
C GLU A 61 -12.31 -8.12 -11.79
N THR A 62 -12.04 -9.12 -10.97
CA THR A 62 -11.67 -8.93 -9.56
C THR A 62 -10.28 -8.31 -9.45
N LEU A 63 -9.30 -8.77 -10.25
CA LEU A 63 -7.96 -8.19 -10.25
C LEU A 63 -7.95 -6.75 -10.81
N THR A 64 -8.75 -6.45 -11.83
CA THR A 64 -8.99 -5.07 -12.26
C THR A 64 -9.54 -4.22 -11.11
N GLY A 65 -10.53 -4.75 -10.37
CA GLY A 65 -11.06 -4.08 -9.18
C GLY A 65 -10.03 -3.85 -8.09
N PHE A 66 -9.11 -4.80 -7.87
CA PHE A 66 -8.00 -4.64 -6.93
C PHE A 66 -7.07 -3.50 -7.35
N ASN A 67 -6.66 -3.48 -8.62
CA ASN A 67 -5.78 -2.44 -9.15
C ASN A 67 -6.40 -1.04 -9.02
N ARG A 68 -7.70 -0.90 -9.32
CA ARG A 68 -8.40 0.40 -9.16
C ARG A 68 -8.49 0.86 -7.71
N LEU A 69 -8.72 -0.06 -6.77
CA LEU A 69 -8.76 0.27 -5.34
C LEU A 69 -7.36 0.60 -4.82
N MET A 70 -6.30 -0.09 -5.28
CA MET A 70 -4.92 0.28 -4.96
C MET A 70 -4.62 1.72 -5.44
N GLU A 71 -4.94 2.04 -6.71
CA GLU A 71 -4.79 3.39 -7.26
C GLU A 71 -5.54 4.43 -6.42
N GLU A 72 -6.78 4.13 -6.04
CA GLU A 72 -7.61 4.99 -5.19
C GLU A 72 -6.98 5.22 -3.82
N LYS A 73 -6.51 4.17 -3.14
CA LYS A 73 -5.94 4.31 -1.79
C LYS A 73 -4.67 5.12 -1.79
N LEU A 74 -3.78 4.91 -2.77
CA LEU A 74 -2.57 5.69 -2.95
C LEU A 74 -2.86 7.17 -3.28
N TYR A 75 -3.86 7.41 -4.14
CA TYR A 75 -4.30 8.77 -4.49
C TYR A 75 -4.94 9.50 -3.29
N HIS A 76 -5.73 8.81 -2.48
CA HIS A 76 -6.40 9.40 -1.32
C HIS A 76 -5.39 9.96 -0.30
N ILE A 77 -4.31 9.22 -0.03
CA ILE A 77 -3.23 9.68 0.88
C ILE A 77 -2.11 10.44 0.17
N ASP A 78 -2.27 10.81 -1.11
CA ASP A 78 -1.42 11.77 -1.80
C ASP A 78 -1.70 13.18 -1.27
N ARG A 79 -1.20 13.47 -0.07
CA ARG A 79 -1.50 14.69 0.68
C ARG A 79 -0.23 15.31 1.24
N LYS A 80 -0.18 16.63 1.21
CA LYS A 80 0.96 17.44 1.70
C LYS A 80 1.23 17.26 3.19
N ASP A 81 0.19 17.06 4.00
CA ASP A 81 0.34 16.88 5.45
C ASP A 81 0.91 15.51 5.81
N ILE A 82 0.66 14.48 5.01
CA ILE A 82 1.31 13.16 5.15
C ILE A 82 2.75 13.22 4.63
N HIS A 83 2.98 13.87 3.48
CA HIS A 83 4.32 14.05 2.91
C HIS A 83 5.29 14.73 3.90
N ALA A 84 4.79 15.68 4.70
CA ALA A 84 5.58 16.36 5.72
C ALA A 84 6.16 15.45 6.82
N TYR A 85 5.62 14.23 7.01
CA TYR A 85 6.09 13.27 8.02
C TYR A 85 6.75 12.03 7.43
N THR A 86 6.40 11.64 6.20
CA THR A 86 7.11 10.57 5.49
C THR A 86 8.45 11.03 4.93
N ASP A 87 8.60 12.33 4.68
CA ASP A 87 9.69 12.92 3.89
C ASP A 87 9.76 12.27 2.48
N GLY A 88 10.80 12.56 1.71
CA GLY A 88 11.13 11.89 0.45
C GLY A 88 10.96 12.75 -0.81
N SER A 89 11.63 12.32 -1.88
CA SER A 89 11.38 12.82 -3.24
C SER A 89 9.97 12.45 -3.71
N ASP A 90 9.55 12.93 -4.88
CA ASP A 90 8.25 12.59 -5.45
C ASP A 90 8.02 11.06 -5.52
N ASP A 91 9.04 10.30 -5.93
CA ASP A 91 8.99 8.82 -5.96
C ASP A 91 9.04 8.22 -4.54
N GLY A 92 9.90 8.74 -3.66
CA GLY A 92 10.01 8.25 -2.28
C GLY A 92 8.68 8.39 -1.51
N PHE A 93 7.94 9.48 -1.74
CA PHE A 93 6.63 9.65 -1.15
C PHE A 93 5.61 8.62 -1.66
N LEU A 94 5.64 8.28 -2.96
CA LEU A 94 4.83 7.18 -3.49
C LEU A 94 5.19 5.86 -2.79
N TYR A 95 6.48 5.58 -2.58
CA TYR A 95 6.91 4.33 -1.96
C TYR A 95 6.55 4.25 -0.48
N CYS A 96 6.55 5.38 0.23
CA CYS A 96 6.01 5.50 1.57
C CYS A 96 4.50 5.20 1.59
N ARG A 97 3.73 5.74 0.63
CA ARG A 97 2.29 5.44 0.50
C ARG A 97 2.06 3.95 0.20
N CYS A 98 2.89 3.32 -0.63
CA CYS A 98 2.85 1.87 -0.87
C CYS A 98 3.07 1.07 0.41
N PHE A 99 4.02 1.47 1.26
CA PHE A 99 4.23 0.86 2.57
C PHE A 99 3.03 1.01 3.49
N ILE A 100 2.46 2.22 3.58
CA ILE A 100 1.27 2.50 4.41
C ILE A 100 0.11 1.58 4.03
N VAL A 101 -0.14 1.40 2.73
CA VAL A 101 -1.18 0.47 2.25
C VAL A 101 -0.80 -0.99 2.54
N GLY A 102 0.46 -1.39 2.33
CA GLY A 102 0.95 -2.75 2.59
C GLY A 102 0.89 -3.17 4.06
N MET A 103 1.01 -2.23 4.99
CA MET A 103 0.77 -2.45 6.42
C MET A 103 -0.69 -2.78 6.75
N GLY A 104 -1.62 -2.48 5.86
CA GLY A 104 -3.03 -2.81 5.95
C GLY A 104 -3.90 -1.70 6.54
N GLN A 105 -5.21 -1.98 6.59
CA GLN A 105 -6.25 -0.98 6.82
C GLN A 105 -6.05 -0.19 8.13
N THR A 106 -5.72 -0.89 9.23
CA THR A 106 -5.54 -0.25 10.55
C THR A 106 -4.47 0.84 10.53
N TYR A 107 -3.35 0.60 9.82
CA TYR A 107 -2.28 1.60 9.72
C TYR A 107 -2.67 2.71 8.75
N TYR A 108 -3.24 2.35 7.60
CA TYR A 108 -3.76 3.31 6.62
C TYR A 108 -4.72 4.32 7.25
N ASP A 109 -5.76 3.84 7.95
CA ASP A 109 -6.76 4.67 8.62
C ASP A 109 -6.15 5.53 9.74
N LYS A 110 -5.12 5.01 10.42
CA LYS A 110 -4.38 5.75 11.45
C LYS A 110 -3.65 6.94 10.85
N ILE A 111 -2.93 6.74 9.74
CA ILE A 111 -2.18 7.81 9.07
C ILE A 111 -3.12 8.82 8.39
N ASP A 112 -4.20 8.35 7.77
CA ASP A 112 -5.19 9.23 7.15
C ASP A 112 -5.80 10.24 8.15
N ARG A 113 -6.05 9.76 9.37
CA ARG A 113 -6.58 10.57 10.48
C ARG A 113 -5.51 11.38 11.19
N GLU A 114 -4.31 10.84 11.37
CA GLU A 114 -3.22 11.45 12.13
C GLU A 114 -1.89 11.34 11.38
N PRO A 115 -1.63 12.23 10.41
CA PRO A 115 -0.43 12.18 9.55
C PRO A 115 0.90 12.12 10.30
N ALA A 116 0.95 12.74 11.50
CA ALA A 116 2.12 12.74 12.38
C ALA A 116 2.57 11.35 12.87
N MET A 117 1.72 10.33 12.72
CA MET A 117 2.04 8.94 13.07
C MET A 117 2.80 8.20 11.96
N ALA A 118 2.95 8.80 10.77
CA ALA A 118 3.71 8.21 9.69
C ALA A 118 5.20 8.16 10.05
N THR A 119 5.88 7.11 9.61
CA THR A 119 7.33 6.95 9.80
C THR A 119 8.05 7.41 8.54
N ALA A 120 9.04 8.29 8.72
CA ALA A 120 9.87 8.78 7.65
C ALA A 120 10.65 7.64 6.96
N ASP A 121 10.80 7.73 5.64
CA ASP A 121 11.55 6.78 4.80
C ASP A 121 11.10 5.30 4.91
N ALA A 122 9.90 5.03 5.44
CA ALA A 122 9.34 3.69 5.49
C ALA A 122 8.74 3.32 4.14
N GLU A 123 9.54 2.70 3.27
CA GLU A 123 9.19 2.47 1.86
C GLU A 123 8.89 1.00 1.52
N ALA A 124 7.93 0.78 0.61
CA ALA A 124 7.68 -0.53 0.01
C ALA A 124 7.11 -0.40 -1.40
N GLU A 125 7.87 0.21 -2.33
CA GLU A 125 7.47 0.51 -3.72
C GLU A 125 6.58 -0.58 -4.34
N ILE A 126 7.09 -1.81 -4.35
CA ILE A 126 6.52 -2.93 -5.09
C ILE A 126 5.06 -3.26 -4.71
N VAL A 127 4.62 -2.91 -3.50
CA VAL A 127 3.22 -3.11 -3.06
C VAL A 127 2.23 -2.38 -3.97
N GLY A 128 2.55 -1.15 -4.39
CA GLY A 128 1.66 -0.37 -5.26
C GLY A 128 1.60 -0.88 -6.70
N PHE A 129 2.55 -1.70 -7.11
CA PHE A 129 2.69 -2.19 -8.49
C PHE A 129 2.40 -3.69 -8.65
N ILE A 130 2.36 -4.46 -7.56
CA ILE A 130 2.26 -5.92 -7.62
C ILE A 130 1.02 -6.41 -8.39
N GLY A 131 -0.10 -5.69 -8.26
CA GLY A 131 -1.32 -6.02 -8.98
C GLY A 131 -1.23 -5.82 -10.50
N TYR A 132 -0.45 -4.83 -10.97
CA TYR A 132 -0.19 -4.66 -12.41
C TYR A 132 0.68 -5.79 -12.95
N MET A 133 1.70 -6.20 -12.18
CA MET A 133 2.58 -7.31 -12.56
C MET A 133 1.79 -8.61 -12.69
N VAL A 134 0.93 -8.92 -11.71
CA VAL A 134 0.09 -10.13 -11.76
C VAL A 134 -0.92 -10.05 -12.90
N TYR A 135 -1.49 -8.87 -13.17
CA TYR A 135 -2.43 -8.69 -14.28
C TYR A 135 -1.77 -8.99 -15.63
N GLN A 136 -0.56 -8.47 -15.85
CA GLN A 136 0.23 -8.76 -17.05
C GLN A 136 0.59 -10.24 -17.16
N GLU A 137 0.98 -10.87 -16.05
CA GLU A 137 1.32 -12.29 -16.00
C GLU A 137 0.12 -13.20 -16.36
N LEU A 138 -1.06 -12.92 -15.81
CA LEU A 138 -2.24 -13.76 -16.02
C LEU A 138 -2.91 -13.56 -17.38
N PHE A 139 -2.90 -12.33 -17.91
CA PHE A 139 -3.70 -11.98 -19.09
C PHE A 139 -2.88 -11.61 -20.32
N GLY A 140 -1.55 -11.50 -20.20
CA GLY A 140 -0.64 -11.22 -21.31
C GLY A 140 -0.76 -9.81 -21.88
N GLU A 141 -1.34 -8.87 -21.12
CA GLU A 141 -1.51 -7.47 -21.51
C GLU A 141 -1.25 -6.54 -20.32
N GLU A 142 -0.78 -5.32 -20.59
CA GLU A 142 -0.56 -4.33 -19.54
C GLU A 142 -1.90 -3.82 -18.98
N PHE A 143 -1.94 -3.60 -17.67
CA PHE A 143 -3.07 -2.92 -17.05
C PHE A 143 -3.08 -1.44 -17.47
N GLU A 144 -4.24 -0.93 -17.89
CA GLU A 144 -4.41 0.49 -18.21
C GLU A 144 -4.43 1.33 -16.92
N ARG A 145 -3.26 1.82 -16.52
CA ARG A 145 -3.03 2.58 -15.28
C ARG A 145 -3.61 3.99 -15.35
N ASN A 146 -3.84 4.58 -14.17
CA ASN A 146 -4.11 6.01 -13.99
C ASN A 146 -5.35 6.54 -14.75
N THR A 147 -6.33 5.67 -15.04
CA THR A 147 -7.54 6.08 -15.80
C THR A 147 -8.56 6.81 -14.92
N ILE A 148 -8.58 6.51 -13.61
CA ILE A 148 -9.48 7.14 -12.63
C ILE A 148 -8.65 7.92 -11.61
N HIS A 149 -7.68 7.26 -10.99
CA HIS A 149 -6.78 7.85 -10.00
C HIS A 149 -5.33 7.64 -10.42
N CYS A 150 -4.55 8.72 -10.45
CA CYS A 150 -3.14 8.66 -10.76
C CYS A 150 -2.34 8.51 -9.47
N ILE A 151 -1.48 7.49 -9.39
CA ILE A 151 -0.74 7.20 -8.14
C ILE A 151 0.41 8.18 -7.90
N GLU A 152 0.91 8.83 -8.95
CA GLU A 152 2.05 9.74 -8.91
C GLU A 152 1.82 10.85 -7.89
N THR A 153 2.87 11.23 -7.17
CA THR A 153 2.84 12.29 -6.17
C THR A 153 2.31 13.61 -6.76
N CYS A 154 1.54 14.36 -5.98
CA CYS A 154 0.85 15.59 -6.40
C CYS A 154 -0.29 15.41 -7.41
N SER A 155 -0.74 14.19 -7.70
CA SER A 155 -1.91 13.92 -8.55
C SER A 155 -3.23 14.27 -7.88
N ASN A 156 -3.34 14.13 -6.56
CA ASN A 156 -4.50 14.57 -5.79
C ASN A 156 -4.40 16.06 -5.49
N SER A 157 -4.70 16.91 -6.48
CA SER A 157 -4.54 18.36 -6.36
C SER A 157 -5.14 18.96 -5.07
N ARG A 158 -6.28 18.44 -4.60
CA ARG A 158 -6.90 18.87 -3.33
C ARG A 158 -6.07 18.55 -2.10
N GLY A 159 -5.36 17.42 -2.09
CA GLY A 159 -4.44 17.01 -1.02
C GLY A 159 -3.22 17.93 -0.89
N TRP A 160 -2.97 18.78 -1.89
CA TRP A 160 -1.82 19.68 -1.96
C TRP A 160 -2.17 21.17 -1.92
N GLU A 161 -3.45 21.50 -1.80
CA GLU A 161 -3.93 22.86 -1.53
C GLU A 161 -3.49 23.34 -0.13
N VAL A 162 -3.30 24.65 0.03
CA VAL A 162 -2.74 25.30 1.24
C VAL A 162 -3.83 26.03 2.01
#